data_AF-A0A2C6DIC9-F1
#
_entry.id   AF-A0A2C6DIC9-F1
#
_cell.length_a   1.000
_cell.length_b   1.000
_cell.length_c   1.000
_cell.angle_alpha   90.00
_cell.angle_beta   90.00
_cell.angle_gamma   90.00
#
_symmetry.space_group_name_H-M   'P 1'
#
loop_
_entity.id
_entity.type
_entity.pdbx_description
1 polymer ?
#
loop_
_entity_poly.entity_id
_entity_poly.type
_entity_poly.pdbx_seq_one_letter_code
_entity_poly.pdbx_strand_id
1 'polypeptide(L)'
;MLIKLLPEDQKMHLLDLAKLLTLCDKPLLWNGLSKDELTSDTDLDALSIQQGERENELLSDLVQSVASRLWPMSNREASIENMLKEKLKASPLIKIDTVENRVQAAMAVLKTLLEEKCTDAPAVPKIILFQLILVALLDGKISTIKWSLLKEIQRHYQLQDFIFEDLLERAEALNNEMSKIISLVLE
;
A
#
# COMPACT_ATOMS: atom_id res chain seq x y z
N MET A 1 -8.61 -14.89 1.46
CA MET A 1 -8.70 -13.44 1.71
C MET A 1 -10.16 -13.01 1.85
N LEU A 2 -10.46 -12.09 2.79
CA LEU A 2 -11.84 -11.58 3.01
C LEU A 2 -12.34 -10.70 1.86
N ILE A 3 -11.48 -10.38 0.89
CA ILE A 3 -11.82 -9.65 -0.33
C ILE A 3 -13.04 -10.20 -1.07
N LYS A 4 -13.31 -11.51 -0.99
CA LYS A 4 -14.49 -12.15 -1.59
C LYS A 4 -15.82 -11.65 -1.00
N LEU A 5 -15.79 -11.08 0.21
CA LEU A 5 -16.95 -10.52 0.90
C LEU A 5 -17.23 -9.07 0.52
N LEU A 6 -16.33 -8.42 -0.23
CA LEU A 6 -16.51 -7.05 -0.68
C LEU A 6 -17.36 -7.00 -1.96
N PRO A 7 -18.19 -5.97 -2.13
CA PRO A 7 -18.74 -5.59 -3.43
C PRO A 7 -17.63 -5.34 -4.46
N GLU A 8 -17.90 -5.54 -5.75
CA GLU A 8 -16.89 -5.42 -6.81
C GLU A 8 -16.21 -4.04 -6.87
N ASP A 9 -16.97 -2.95 -6.67
CA ASP A 9 -16.43 -1.60 -6.60
C ASP A 9 -15.46 -1.40 -5.43
N GLN A 10 -15.73 -2.07 -4.30
CA GLN A 10 -14.90 -2.02 -3.09
C GLN A 10 -13.66 -2.91 -3.21
N LYS A 11 -13.72 -4.00 -3.99
CA LYS A 11 -12.54 -4.82 -4.30
C LYS A 11 -11.50 -4.02 -5.09
N MET A 12 -11.95 -3.27 -6.10
CA MET A 12 -11.07 -2.40 -6.89
C MET A 12 -10.47 -1.30 -6.03
N HIS A 13 -11.27 -0.71 -5.14
CA HIS A 13 -10.79 0.29 -4.20
C HIS A 13 -9.72 -0.27 -3.24
N LEU A 14 -9.96 -1.46 -2.67
CA LEU A 14 -8.98 -2.15 -1.83
C LEU A 14 -7.66 -2.38 -2.59
N LEU A 15 -7.73 -2.79 -3.86
CA LEU A 15 -6.53 -3.03 -4.67
C LEU A 15 -5.72 -1.74 -4.89
N ASP A 16 -6.40 -0.63 -5.16
CA ASP A 16 -5.73 0.67 -5.34
C ASP A 16 -5.03 1.10 -4.03
N LEU A 17 -5.69 0.94 -2.89
CA LEU A 17 -5.11 1.24 -1.57
C LEU A 17 -3.93 0.32 -1.22
N ALA A 18 -4.05 -0.97 -1.52
CA ALA A 18 -2.99 -1.95 -1.29
C ALA A 18 -1.74 -1.62 -2.12
N LYS A 19 -1.92 -1.22 -3.39
CA LYS A 19 -0.82 -0.78 -4.27
C LYS A 19 -0.09 0.44 -3.72
N LEU A 20 -0.81 1.42 -3.17
CA LEU A 20 -0.16 2.56 -2.54
C LEU A 20 0.67 2.12 -1.32
N LEU A 21 0.13 1.25 -0.46
CA LEU A 21 0.82 0.75 0.72
C LEU A 21 2.10 -0.01 0.39
N THR A 22 2.11 -0.81 -0.68
CA THR A 22 3.30 -1.59 -1.07
C THR A 22 4.41 -0.74 -1.68
N LEU A 23 4.10 0.48 -2.16
CA LEU A 23 5.07 1.39 -2.80
C LEU A 23 5.59 2.48 -1.86
N CYS A 24 4.75 2.95 -0.92
CA CYS A 24 4.97 4.21 -0.19
C CYS A 24 6.22 4.26 0.69
N ASP A 25 6.74 3.11 1.11
CA ASP A 25 7.93 3.01 1.96
C ASP A 25 9.13 2.37 1.26
N LYS A 26 9.01 2.06 -0.04
CA LYS A 26 10.08 1.43 -0.82
C LYS A 26 11.15 2.40 -1.33
N PRO A 27 12.43 1.99 -1.42
CA PRO A 27 13.51 2.85 -1.87
C PRO A 27 13.23 3.53 -3.22
N LEU A 28 13.66 4.79 -3.32
CA LEU A 28 13.62 5.56 -4.56
C LEU A 28 14.90 5.34 -5.35
N LEU A 29 14.74 5.15 -6.66
CA LEU A 29 15.84 4.95 -7.59
C LEU A 29 15.73 5.95 -8.74
N TRP A 30 16.87 6.42 -9.25
CA TRP A 30 16.97 7.26 -10.44
C TRP A 30 17.85 6.54 -11.44
N ASN A 31 17.29 6.11 -12.58
CA ASN A 31 18.00 5.21 -13.50
C ASN A 31 18.56 3.95 -12.83
N GLY A 32 17.88 3.44 -11.79
CA GLY A 32 18.33 2.29 -11.01
C GLY A 32 19.39 2.60 -9.94
N LEU A 33 19.82 3.86 -9.80
CA LEU A 33 20.77 4.31 -8.79
C LEU A 33 20.05 4.86 -7.56
N SER A 34 20.62 4.64 -6.38
CA SER A 34 20.18 5.30 -5.16
C SER A 34 20.58 6.78 -5.14
N LYS A 35 20.00 7.54 -4.22
CA LYS A 35 20.31 8.97 -4.07
C LYS A 35 21.79 9.26 -3.81
N ASP A 36 22.48 8.39 -3.09
CA ASP A 36 23.89 8.58 -2.73
C ASP A 36 24.82 8.28 -3.92
N GLU A 37 24.31 7.63 -4.97
CA GLU A 37 25.03 7.26 -6.19
C GLU A 37 24.78 8.24 -7.35
N LEU A 38 24.01 9.31 -7.11
CA LEU A 38 23.70 10.30 -8.12
C LEU A 38 24.94 11.09 -8.53
N THR A 39 25.09 11.27 -9.83
CA THR A 39 26.14 12.08 -10.44
C THR A 39 25.53 13.25 -11.19
N SER A 40 26.35 14.18 -11.67
CA SER A 40 25.87 15.33 -12.46
C SER A 40 25.17 14.94 -13.77
N ASP A 41 25.42 13.72 -14.27
CA ASP A 41 24.85 13.22 -15.52
C ASP A 41 23.57 12.37 -15.29
N THR A 42 23.12 12.19 -14.04
CA THR A 42 21.95 11.36 -13.75
C THR A 42 20.65 12.10 -14.09
N ASP A 43 19.80 11.46 -14.89
CA ASP A 43 18.45 11.94 -15.17
C ASP A 43 17.56 11.87 -13.91
N LEU A 44 17.26 13.04 -13.34
CA LEU A 44 16.43 13.18 -12.15
C LEU A 44 14.94 12.93 -12.43
N ASP A 45 14.53 12.96 -13.71
CA ASP A 45 13.15 12.66 -14.11
C ASP A 45 12.86 11.17 -14.21
N ALA A 46 13.91 10.34 -14.34
CA ALA A 46 13.82 8.87 -14.40
C ALA A 46 13.64 8.21 -13.01
N LEU A 47 12.76 8.78 -12.19
CA LEU A 47 12.41 8.27 -10.87
C LEU A 47 11.62 6.94 -10.99
N SER A 48 12.11 5.91 -10.32
CA SER A 48 11.44 4.62 -10.12
C SER A 48 11.37 4.28 -8.64
N ILE A 49 10.42 3.40 -8.29
CA ILE A 49 10.23 2.89 -6.94
C ILE A 49 10.63 1.42 -6.97
N GLN A 50 11.53 1.01 -6.09
CA GLN A 50 11.95 -0.38 -6.01
C GLN A 50 10.76 -1.26 -5.58
N GLN A 51 10.35 -2.19 -6.43
CA GLN A 51 9.29 -3.14 -6.09
C GLN A 51 9.87 -4.35 -5.35
N GLY A 52 9.14 -4.86 -4.36
CA GLY A 52 9.51 -6.08 -3.64
C GLY A 52 8.81 -7.30 -4.23
N GLU A 53 9.53 -8.43 -4.30
CA GLU A 53 9.02 -9.68 -4.90
C GLU A 53 7.77 -10.20 -4.17
N ARG A 54 7.77 -10.18 -2.83
CA ARG A 54 6.64 -10.64 -2.01
C ARG A 54 5.40 -9.78 -2.16
N GLU A 55 5.57 -8.46 -2.25
CA GLU A 55 4.46 -7.55 -2.50
C GLU A 55 3.90 -7.74 -3.90
N ASN A 56 4.76 -7.95 -4.90
CA ASN A 56 4.32 -8.21 -6.27
C ASN A 56 3.54 -9.52 -6.37
N GLU A 57 3.98 -10.58 -5.69
CA GLU A 57 3.24 -11.84 -5.60
C GLU A 57 1.88 -11.63 -4.93
N LEU A 58 1.84 -10.98 -3.76
CA LEU A 58 0.58 -10.71 -3.06
C LEU A 58 -0.37 -9.82 -3.88
N LEU A 59 0.15 -8.80 -4.56
CA LEU A 59 -0.64 -7.97 -5.46
C LEU A 59 -1.20 -8.80 -6.61
N SER A 60 -0.42 -9.72 -7.18
CA SER A 60 -0.88 -10.64 -8.22
C SER A 60 -2.01 -11.56 -7.73
N ASP A 61 -1.88 -12.11 -6.52
CA ASP A 61 -2.91 -12.93 -5.88
C ASP A 61 -4.19 -12.11 -5.60
N LEU A 62 -4.03 -10.89 -5.10
CA LEU A 62 -5.13 -9.94 -4.91
C LEU A 62 -5.82 -9.67 -6.24
N VAL A 63 -5.07 -9.32 -7.28
CA VAL A 63 -5.56 -9.09 -8.63
C VAL A 63 -6.34 -10.31 -9.12
N GLN A 64 -5.79 -11.52 -9.00
CA GLN A 64 -6.45 -12.75 -9.43
C GLN A 64 -7.77 -13.00 -8.68
N SER A 65 -7.82 -12.66 -7.39
CA SER A 65 -9.01 -12.80 -6.56
C SER A 65 -10.14 -11.81 -6.92
N VAL A 66 -9.79 -10.70 -7.58
CA VAL A 66 -10.74 -9.69 -8.12
C VAL A 66 -11.08 -9.98 -9.58
N ALA A 67 -10.09 -10.39 -10.38
CA ALA A 67 -10.12 -10.48 -11.84
C ALA A 67 -10.86 -11.70 -12.41
N SER A 68 -11.89 -12.20 -11.72
CA SER A 68 -12.70 -13.28 -12.29
C SER A 68 -13.51 -12.86 -13.53
N ARG A 69 -13.55 -11.57 -13.93
CA ARG A 69 -14.39 -11.12 -15.07
C ARG A 69 -14.04 -9.88 -15.92
N LEU A 70 -12.96 -9.09 -15.73
CA LEU A 70 -12.79 -7.84 -16.50
C LEU A 70 -11.33 -7.49 -16.90
N TRP A 71 -11.19 -7.01 -18.16
CA TRP A 71 -10.17 -6.20 -18.91
C TRP A 71 -8.84 -5.72 -18.24
N PRO A 72 -7.80 -5.31 -19.01
CA PRO A 72 -6.41 -5.44 -18.60
C PRO A 72 -6.06 -4.44 -17.49
N MET A 73 -5.67 -5.00 -16.34
CA MET A 73 -5.37 -4.29 -15.10
C MET A 73 -4.05 -3.51 -15.14
N SER A 74 -3.25 -3.69 -16.20
CA SER A 74 -1.92 -3.08 -16.39
C SER A 74 -1.95 -1.55 -16.43
N ASN A 75 -3.01 -0.93 -16.94
CA ASN A 75 -3.10 0.54 -17.03
C ASN A 75 -3.31 1.22 -15.67
N ARG A 76 -3.87 0.52 -14.66
CA ARG A 76 -4.13 1.10 -13.34
C ARG A 76 -2.91 1.05 -12.42
N GLU A 77 -2.05 0.04 -12.56
CA GLU A 77 -0.80 -0.09 -11.79
C GLU A 77 0.14 1.06 -12.09
N ALA A 78 0.35 1.33 -13.38
CA ALA A 78 1.12 2.49 -13.81
C ALA A 78 0.51 3.80 -13.25
N SER A 79 -0.82 3.89 -13.09
CA SER A 79 -1.48 5.11 -12.63
C SER A 79 -1.11 5.48 -11.19
N ILE A 80 -1.11 4.54 -10.23
CA ILE A 80 -0.87 4.85 -8.81
C ILE A 80 0.61 5.13 -8.57
N GLU A 81 1.49 4.33 -9.17
CA GLU A 81 2.93 4.55 -9.10
C GLU A 81 3.29 5.92 -9.69
N ASN A 82 2.72 6.28 -10.85
CA ASN A 82 2.93 7.59 -11.46
C ASN A 82 2.40 8.72 -10.58
N MET A 83 1.20 8.59 -10.01
CA MET A 83 0.67 9.59 -9.08
C MET A 83 1.63 9.81 -7.89
N LEU A 84 2.16 8.73 -7.31
CA LEU A 84 3.10 8.83 -6.20
C LEU A 84 4.42 9.48 -6.62
N LYS A 85 4.98 9.09 -7.78
CA LYS A 85 6.19 9.73 -8.35
C LYS A 85 5.99 11.22 -8.55
N GLU A 86 4.88 11.63 -9.15
CA GLU A 86 4.56 13.05 -9.37
C GLU A 86 4.46 13.83 -8.05
N LYS A 87 3.85 13.24 -7.01
CA LYS A 87 3.81 13.87 -5.67
C LYS A 87 5.18 13.94 -5.01
N LEU A 88 6.03 12.93 -5.20
CA LEU A 88 7.39 12.91 -4.67
C LEU A 88 8.29 13.95 -5.37
N LYS A 89 8.20 14.07 -6.70
CA LYS A 89 8.95 15.05 -7.51
C LYS A 89 8.66 16.50 -7.13
N ALA A 90 7.51 16.79 -6.51
CA ALA A 90 7.22 18.12 -5.99
C ALA A 90 8.09 18.51 -4.78
N SER A 91 8.76 17.55 -4.13
CA SER A 91 9.67 17.81 -3.02
C SER A 91 11.11 18.00 -3.49
N PRO A 92 11.92 18.87 -2.84
CA PRO A 92 13.33 19.00 -3.17
C PRO A 92 14.07 17.66 -2.99
N LEU A 93 14.94 17.30 -3.95
CA LEU A 93 15.70 16.03 -3.95
C LEU A 93 16.41 15.74 -2.63
N ILE A 94 16.98 16.77 -1.99
CA ILE A 94 17.67 16.65 -0.70
C ILE A 94 16.75 16.08 0.39
N LYS A 95 15.45 16.38 0.34
CA LYS A 95 14.47 15.96 1.35
C LYS A 95 13.51 14.88 0.86
N ILE A 96 13.59 14.42 -0.39
CA ILE A 96 12.58 13.52 -0.98
C ILE A 96 12.43 12.18 -0.22
N ASP A 97 13.50 11.68 0.38
CA ASP A 97 13.52 10.42 1.15
C ASP A 97 13.20 10.61 2.63
N THR A 98 12.97 11.85 3.10
CA THR A 98 12.59 12.02 4.50
C THR A 98 11.22 11.40 4.74
N VAL A 99 11.07 10.73 5.89
CA VAL A 99 9.81 10.10 6.29
C VAL A 99 8.65 11.10 6.18
N GLU A 100 8.86 12.36 6.57
CA GLU A 100 7.87 13.42 6.47
C GLU A 100 7.39 13.64 5.02
N ASN A 101 8.29 13.86 4.06
CA ASN A 101 7.90 14.11 2.68
C ASN A 101 7.28 12.87 2.02
N ARG A 102 7.78 11.69 2.36
CA ARG A 102 7.25 10.41 1.91
C ARG A 102 5.81 10.22 2.40
N VAL A 103 5.54 10.51 3.68
CA VAL A 103 4.19 10.52 4.23
C VAL A 103 3.32 11.54 3.51
N GLN A 104 3.78 12.77 3.31
CA GLN A 104 2.99 13.82 2.64
C GLN A 104 2.63 13.43 1.20
N ALA A 105 3.58 12.91 0.43
CA ALA A 105 3.36 12.48 -0.95
C ALA A 105 2.36 11.32 -1.00
N ALA A 106 2.55 10.30 -0.17
CA ALA A 106 1.64 9.16 -0.10
C ALA A 106 0.24 9.57 0.41
N MET A 107 0.15 10.48 1.38
CA MET A 107 -1.10 11.02 1.88
C MET A 107 -1.86 11.79 0.81
N ALA A 108 -1.16 12.53 -0.05
CA ALA A 108 -1.78 13.25 -1.16
C ALA A 108 -2.40 12.28 -2.18
N VAL A 109 -1.70 11.19 -2.52
CA VAL A 109 -2.26 10.13 -3.39
C VAL A 109 -3.43 9.44 -2.69
N LEU A 110 -3.29 9.10 -1.40
CA LEU A 110 -4.32 8.44 -0.62
C LEU A 110 -5.63 9.24 -0.61
N LYS A 111 -5.56 10.55 -0.39
CA LYS A 111 -6.75 11.41 -0.39
C LYS A 111 -7.47 11.36 -1.74
N THR A 112 -6.75 11.41 -2.86
CA THR A 112 -7.35 11.24 -4.19
C THR A 112 -7.98 9.86 -4.38
N LEU A 113 -7.41 8.80 -3.80
CA LEU A 113 -8.00 7.45 -3.86
C LEU A 113 -9.26 7.31 -2.99
N LEU A 114 -9.35 8.07 -1.90
CA LEU A 114 -10.48 8.06 -0.95
C LEU A 114 -11.60 9.03 -1.35
N GLU A 115 -11.32 10.01 -2.21
CA GLU A 115 -12.31 10.97 -2.72
C GLU A 115 -13.53 10.24 -3.31
N GLU A 116 -14.73 10.67 -2.87
CA GLU A 116 -16.02 10.10 -3.29
C GLU A 116 -16.23 8.60 -2.96
N LYS A 117 -15.33 7.98 -2.18
CA LYS A 117 -15.46 6.59 -1.73
C LYS A 117 -16.07 6.53 -0.34
N CYS A 118 -17.38 6.35 -0.33
CA CYS A 118 -18.14 6.06 0.89
C CYS A 118 -18.88 4.73 0.73
N THR A 119 -19.24 4.13 1.86
CA THR A 119 -20.05 2.92 1.88
C THR A 119 -20.99 2.98 3.08
N ASP A 120 -22.26 2.62 2.85
CA ASP A 120 -23.27 2.56 3.91
C ASP A 120 -23.17 1.24 4.71
N ALA A 121 -22.37 0.29 4.24
CA ALA A 121 -22.21 -1.02 4.86
C ALA A 121 -21.10 -0.99 5.93
N PRO A 122 -21.42 -1.10 7.23
CA PRO A 122 -20.44 -0.94 8.31
C PRO A 122 -19.37 -2.05 8.36
N ALA A 123 -19.61 -3.18 7.69
CA ALA A 123 -18.65 -4.27 7.58
C ALA A 123 -17.56 -4.00 6.53
N VAL A 124 -17.86 -3.25 5.48
CA VAL A 124 -16.94 -3.02 4.35
C VAL A 124 -15.65 -2.32 4.79
N PRO A 125 -15.69 -1.20 5.54
CA PRO A 125 -14.47 -0.53 6.01
C PRO A 125 -13.60 -1.42 6.89
N LYS A 126 -14.22 -2.26 7.74
CA LYS A 126 -13.49 -3.20 8.61
C LYS A 126 -12.74 -4.24 7.78
N ILE A 127 -13.39 -4.79 6.75
CA ILE A 127 -12.77 -5.75 5.83
C ILE A 127 -11.62 -5.10 5.07
N ILE A 128 -11.84 -3.90 4.52
CA ILE A 128 -10.79 -3.15 3.79
C ILE A 128 -9.60 -2.92 4.70
N LEU A 129 -9.82 -2.33 5.87
CA LEU A 129 -8.75 -1.98 6.80
C LEU A 129 -7.99 -3.23 7.27
N PHE A 130 -8.69 -4.32 7.61
CA PHE A 130 -8.05 -5.57 7.99
C PHE A 130 -7.16 -6.14 6.88
N GLN A 131 -7.63 -6.13 5.62
CA GLN A 131 -6.81 -6.57 4.49
C GLN A 131 -5.58 -5.68 4.30
N LEU A 132 -5.72 -4.36 4.44
CA LEU A 132 -4.61 -3.42 4.32
C LEU A 132 -3.58 -3.56 5.44
N ILE A 133 -4.00 -3.87 6.67
CA ILE A 133 -3.08 -4.17 7.77
C ILE A 133 -2.25 -5.42 7.44
N LEU A 134 -2.87 -6.47 6.90
CA LEU A 134 -2.14 -7.66 6.46
C LEU A 134 -1.12 -7.34 5.36
N VAL A 135 -1.48 -6.50 4.39
CA VAL A 135 -0.53 -6.01 3.37
C VAL A 135 0.61 -5.24 4.01
N ALA A 136 0.32 -4.39 5.00
CA ALA A 136 1.34 -3.60 5.67
C ALA A 136 2.30 -4.46 6.53
N LEU A 137 1.86 -5.63 6.99
CA LEU A 137 2.63 -6.59 7.79
C LEU A 137 3.48 -7.57 6.97
N LEU A 138 3.47 -7.51 5.63
CA LEU A 138 4.22 -8.44 4.78
C LEU A 138 5.74 -8.43 5.05
N ASP A 139 6.28 -7.24 5.31
CA ASP A 139 7.69 -7.05 5.68
C ASP A 139 7.97 -7.41 7.16
N GLY A 140 6.99 -7.98 7.86
CA GLY A 140 7.03 -8.34 9.29
C GLY A 140 6.80 -7.17 10.24
N LYS A 141 6.86 -5.93 9.76
CA LYS A 141 6.66 -4.71 10.56
C LYS A 141 5.93 -3.65 9.74
N ILE A 142 5.00 -2.94 10.37
CA ILE A 142 4.35 -1.79 9.75
C ILE A 142 5.30 -0.59 9.85
N SER A 143 5.74 -0.06 8.71
CA SER A 143 6.55 1.15 8.66
C SER A 143 5.75 2.39 9.10
N THR A 144 6.43 3.43 9.56
CA THR A 144 5.78 4.70 9.96
C THR A 144 4.91 5.27 8.85
N ILE A 145 5.33 5.15 7.58
CA ILE A 145 4.58 5.64 6.42
C ILE A 145 3.29 4.84 6.25
N LYS A 146 3.38 3.50 6.22
CA LYS A 146 2.21 2.61 6.14
C LYS A 146 1.24 2.86 7.31
N TRP A 147 1.75 3.02 8.52
CA TRP A 147 0.94 3.34 9.71
C TRP A 147 0.15 4.65 9.56
N SER A 148 0.81 5.72 9.11
CA SER A 148 0.14 7.00 8.85
C SER A 148 -1.00 6.88 7.83
N LEU A 149 -0.79 6.10 6.76
CA LEU A 149 -1.83 5.85 5.76
C LEU A 149 -2.99 5.04 6.35
N LEU A 150 -2.71 3.98 7.12
CA LEU A 150 -3.74 3.17 7.77
C LEU A 150 -4.62 3.99 8.73
N LYS A 151 -4.02 4.89 9.53
CA LYS A 151 -4.78 5.79 10.42
C LYS A 151 -5.60 6.82 9.65
N GLU A 152 -5.13 7.30 8.49
CA GLU A 152 -5.94 8.16 7.64
C GLU A 152 -7.15 7.40 7.05
N ILE A 153 -6.95 6.16 6.61
CA ILE A 153 -8.04 5.30 6.10
C ILE A 153 -9.06 5.03 7.22
N GLN A 154 -8.60 4.73 8.44
CA GLN A 154 -9.47 4.60 9.61
C GLN A 154 -10.30 5.88 9.82
N ARG A 155 -9.66 7.05 9.77
CA ARG A 155 -10.31 8.34 9.96
C ARG A 155 -11.35 8.61 8.87
N HIS A 156 -11.03 8.33 7.61
CA HIS A 156 -11.93 8.48 6.47
C HIS A 156 -13.22 7.67 6.65
N TYR A 157 -13.08 6.41 7.07
CA TYR A 157 -14.22 5.54 7.34
C TYR A 157 -14.86 5.72 8.73
N GLN A 158 -14.37 6.68 9.52
CA GLN A 158 -14.88 6.97 10.87
C GLN A 158 -14.88 5.75 11.79
N LEU A 159 -13.89 4.86 11.65
CA LEU A 159 -13.75 3.69 12.51
C LEU A 159 -13.18 4.11 13.87
N GLN A 160 -13.81 3.62 14.93
CA GLN A 160 -13.39 3.87 16.31
C GLN A 160 -12.03 3.21 16.58
N ASP A 161 -11.21 3.84 17.44
CA ASP A 161 -9.85 3.35 17.72
C ASP A 161 -9.83 1.90 18.23
N PHE A 162 -10.77 1.51 19.09
CA PHE A 162 -10.81 0.12 19.57
C PHE A 162 -11.09 -0.90 18.45
N ILE A 163 -11.77 -0.50 17.37
CA ILE A 163 -11.98 -1.36 16.19
C ILE A 163 -10.66 -1.50 15.44
N PHE A 164 -9.92 -0.40 15.27
CA PHE A 164 -8.61 -0.44 14.63
C PHE A 164 -7.63 -1.33 15.40
N GLU A 165 -7.55 -1.17 16.73
CA GLU A 165 -6.67 -1.98 17.58
C GLU A 165 -7.05 -3.47 17.58
N ASP A 166 -8.35 -3.81 17.66
CA ASP A 166 -8.80 -5.21 17.55
C ASP A 166 -8.46 -5.83 16.19
N LEU A 167 -8.61 -5.07 15.09
CA LEU A 167 -8.22 -5.54 13.76
C LEU A 167 -6.70 -5.72 13.63
N LEU A 168 -5.92 -4.82 14.22
CA LEU A 168 -4.46 -4.88 14.25
C LEU A 168 -3.98 -6.11 15.00
N GLU A 169 -4.47 -6.32 16.23
CA GLU A 169 -4.13 -7.47 17.07
C GLU A 169 -4.43 -8.79 16.35
N ARG A 170 -5.60 -8.90 15.72
CA ARG A 170 -5.98 -10.07 14.93
C ARG A 170 -5.06 -10.29 13.72
N ALA A 171 -4.66 -9.23 13.05
CA ALA A 171 -3.79 -9.31 11.88
C ALA A 171 -2.37 -9.71 12.28
N GLU A 172 -1.84 -9.18 13.38
CA GLU A 172 -0.55 -9.55 13.95
C GLU A 172 -0.54 -11.01 14.40
N ALA A 173 -1.58 -11.45 15.12
CA ALA A 173 -1.74 -12.85 15.52
C ALA A 173 -1.74 -13.78 14.30
N LEU A 174 -2.51 -13.44 13.26
CA LEU A 174 -2.55 -14.22 12.02
C LEU A 174 -1.17 -14.25 11.33
N ASN A 175 -0.49 -13.11 11.23
CA ASN A 175 0.83 -13.02 10.60
C ASN A 175 1.90 -13.85 11.34
N ASN A 176 1.84 -13.84 12.66
CA ASN A 176 2.72 -14.65 13.52
C ASN A 176 2.47 -16.15 13.32
N GLU A 177 1.21 -16.59 13.29
CA GLU A 177 0.88 -17.99 13.04
C GLU A 177 1.31 -18.45 11.63
N MET A 178 1.10 -17.61 10.60
CA MET A 178 1.60 -17.91 9.25
C MET A 178 3.12 -18.03 9.21
N SER A 179 3.84 -17.15 9.89
CA SER A 179 5.30 -17.17 9.97
C SER A 179 5.82 -18.44 10.66
N LYS A 180 5.14 -18.89 11.73
CA LYS A 180 5.46 -20.15 12.41
C LYS A 180 5.25 -21.36 11.50
N ILE A 181 4.15 -21.41 10.76
CA ILE A 181 3.85 -22.50 9.83
C ILE A 181 4.91 -22.58 8.73
N ILE A 182 5.29 -21.44 8.14
CA ILE A 182 6.35 -21.41 7.12
C ILE A 182 7.68 -21.92 7.70
N SER A 183 8.02 -21.50 8.92
CA SER A 183 9.24 -21.96 9.60
C SER A 183 9.23 -23.48 9.81
N LEU A 184 8.09 -24.04 10.24
CA LEU A 184 7.92 -25.49 10.43
C LEU A 184 7.96 -26.30 9.13
N VAL A 185 7.54 -25.72 7.99
CA VAL A 185 7.53 -26.40 6.69
C VAL A 185 8.91 -26.38 6.03
N LEU A 186 9.75 -25.40 6.37
CA LEU A 186 11.11 -25.24 5.85
C LEU A 186 12.19 -25.97 6.69
N GLU A 187 11.83 -26.45 7.88
CA GLU A 187 12.61 -27.40 8.70
C GLU A 187 12.40 -28.86 8.24
#